data_AF-A0A193LFG7-F1
#
_entry.id   AF-A0A193LFG7-F1
#
_cell.length_a   1.000
_cell.length_b   1.000
_cell.length_c   1.000
_cell.angle_alpha   90.00
_cell.angle_beta   90.00
_cell.angle_gamma   90.00
#
_symmetry.space_group_name_H-M   'P 1'
#
loop_
_entity.id
_entity.type
_entity.pdbx_description
1 polymer ?
#
loop_
_entity_poly.entity_id
_entity_poly.type
_entity_poly.pdbx_seq_one_letter_code
_entity_poly.pdbx_strand_id
1 'polypeptide(L)'
;MTTLDVGRRRPENVFLVICALISLAVTPQLHADTRPRAVFEALQQSGNEDPAAWLELAVAAREAGDLELAARSLQSAENHGLTSFRAGLERARQRLSADDRSGALAELQALFEGGFNTVDAIRQDRLLNRLSGDPTYAALLASMEARAFPCEHGERFQDFNFWLGNWDVRLANGTFAGTNRVRSAERGCVLLEEWTSATGGTGRSINYFDAASGEWVQVWNDAGGSQISIRGGLTESGMRLSGQIHYVSSGLTAPFRGVWTPLPDGRVRQFFEQASADGTGWTPWFEGFYSRQESQ
;
A
#
# COMPACT_ATOMS: atom_id res chain seq x y z
N MET A 1 48.64 84.41 17.93
CA MET A 1 47.95 83.84 19.10
C MET A 1 48.40 82.39 19.22
N THR A 2 49.58 82.18 19.82
CA THR A 2 49.78 81.72 21.22
C THR A 2 49.21 80.32 21.47
N THR A 3 49.97 79.28 21.84
CA THR A 3 51.42 79.09 22.08
C THR A 3 51.60 77.65 22.59
N LEU A 4 52.71 76.99 22.19
CA LEU A 4 53.63 76.15 23.01
C LEU A 4 53.07 74.83 23.61
N ASP A 5 53.82 73.73 23.75
CA ASP A 5 55.26 73.54 23.96
C ASP A 5 55.59 72.03 23.66
N VAL A 6 56.60 71.68 22.86
CA VAL A 6 57.95 71.19 23.25
C VAL A 6 57.94 69.89 24.07
N GLY A 7 58.70 68.84 23.80
CA GLY A 7 59.81 68.48 22.90
C GLY A 7 59.96 66.94 23.00
N ARG A 8 61.03 66.21 22.68
CA ARG A 8 62.35 66.39 22.06
C ARG A 8 62.87 64.95 21.83
N ARG A 9 63.59 64.74 20.71
CA ARG A 9 64.72 63.78 20.49
C ARG A 9 64.47 62.25 20.44
N ARG A 10 64.55 61.68 19.21
CA ARG A 10 65.52 60.70 18.61
C ARG A 10 66.38 59.79 19.54
N PRO A 11 67.07 58.71 19.07
CA PRO A 11 66.93 57.83 17.86
C PRO A 11 67.20 56.30 18.14
N GLU A 12 67.31 55.50 17.07
CA GLU A 12 68.21 54.33 16.88
C GLU A 12 67.72 52.85 16.95
N ASN A 13 68.32 52.08 16.03
CA ASN A 13 68.58 50.63 15.97
C ASN A 13 67.51 49.74 15.32
N VAL A 14 67.65 49.40 14.03
CA VAL A 14 68.51 48.34 13.45
C VAL A 14 68.10 46.95 13.98
N PHE A 15 67.44 46.14 13.14
CA PHE A 15 67.87 44.78 12.77
C PHE A 15 66.94 44.19 11.70
N LEU A 16 67.54 43.76 10.59
CA LEU A 16 66.91 43.02 9.51
C LEU A 16 67.12 41.52 9.80
N VAL A 17 66.06 40.71 9.93
CA VAL A 17 66.17 39.24 9.86
C VAL A 17 64.98 38.69 9.07
N ILE A 18 65.32 38.01 7.98
CA ILE A 18 64.45 37.27 7.07
C ILE A 18 64.03 35.96 7.75
N CYS A 19 62.72 35.70 7.86
CA CYS A 19 62.18 34.37 8.17
C CYS A 19 61.24 33.92 7.04
N ALA A 20 61.63 32.82 6.39
CA ALA A 20 60.85 32.12 5.39
C ALA A 20 59.64 31.44 6.06
N LEU A 21 58.44 31.73 5.56
CA LEU A 21 57.21 31.02 5.93
C LEU A 21 56.97 29.89 4.93
N ILE A 22 57.20 28.65 5.38
CA ILE A 22 56.74 27.44 4.71
C ILE A 22 55.22 27.36 4.93
N SER A 23 54.45 27.61 3.89
CA SER A 23 53.01 27.42 3.88
C SER A 23 52.69 25.94 3.61
N LEU A 24 52.50 25.15 4.67
CA LEU A 24 51.89 23.82 4.57
C LEU A 24 50.38 24.01 4.39
N ALA A 25 49.91 23.89 3.15
CA ALA A 25 48.50 23.74 2.85
C ALA A 25 48.02 22.38 3.38
N VAL A 26 47.26 22.40 4.48
CA VAL A 26 46.49 21.24 4.93
C VAL A 26 45.25 21.15 4.05
N THR A 27 45.25 20.22 3.10
CA THR A 27 44.03 19.77 2.43
C THR A 27 43.13 19.06 3.45
N PRO A 28 41.83 19.38 3.53
CA PRO A 28 40.92 18.61 4.35
C PRO A 28 40.67 17.26 3.66
N GLN A 29 41.42 16.23 4.03
CA GLN A 29 40.95 14.85 3.85
C GLN A 29 39.65 14.72 4.64
N LEU A 30 38.53 14.42 3.97
CA LEU A 30 37.36 13.84 4.64
C LEU A 30 37.87 12.69 5.52
N HIS A 31 37.85 12.85 6.84
CA HIS A 31 38.19 11.76 7.73
C HIS A 31 37.04 10.77 7.65
N ALA A 32 37.27 9.62 7.00
CA ALA A 32 36.33 8.52 7.02
C ALA A 32 36.04 8.15 8.48
N ASP A 33 34.76 8.03 8.84
CA ASP A 33 34.37 7.62 10.18
C ASP A 33 34.89 6.20 10.44
N THR A 34 35.87 6.06 11.32
CA THR A 34 36.51 4.76 11.62
C THR A 34 35.69 3.92 12.60
N ARG A 35 34.61 4.47 13.18
CA ARG A 35 33.78 3.78 14.19
C ARG A 35 33.24 2.42 13.70
N PRO A 36 32.70 2.27 12.47
CA PRO A 36 32.21 0.97 12.00
C PRO A 36 33.29 -0.12 11.97
N ARG A 37 34.53 0.21 11.58
CA ARG A 37 35.62 -0.78 11.54
C ARG A 37 36.00 -1.31 12.93
N ALA A 38 36.03 -0.43 13.93
CA ALA A 38 36.27 -0.85 15.31
C ALA A 38 35.14 -1.75 15.85
N VAL A 39 33.88 -1.45 15.51
CA VAL A 39 32.73 -2.30 15.86
C VAL A 39 32.83 -3.67 15.18
N PHE A 40 33.21 -3.71 13.90
CA PHE A 40 33.43 -4.97 13.18
C PHE A 40 34.44 -5.87 13.90
N GLU A 41 35.61 -5.33 14.26
CA GLU A 41 36.64 -6.05 14.99
C GLU A 41 36.15 -6.57 16.34
N ALA A 42 35.40 -5.74 17.09
CA ALA A 42 34.83 -6.14 18.38
C ALA A 42 33.82 -7.28 18.25
N LEU A 43 32.91 -7.22 17.25
CA LEU A 43 31.95 -8.28 16.99
C LEU A 43 32.67 -9.60 16.62
N GLN A 44 33.70 -9.54 15.77
CA GLN A 44 34.50 -10.72 15.42
C GLN A 44 35.21 -11.32 16.64
N GLN A 45 35.88 -10.49 17.45
CA GLN A 45 36.64 -10.95 18.62
C GLN A 45 35.75 -11.58 19.68
N SER A 46 34.54 -11.07 19.85
CA SER A 46 33.54 -11.63 20.77
C SER A 46 32.89 -12.92 20.27
N GLY A 47 33.08 -13.28 19.00
CA GLY A 47 32.34 -14.36 18.35
C GLY A 47 30.83 -14.09 18.33
N ASN A 48 30.43 -12.83 18.08
CA ASN A 48 29.03 -12.44 18.11
C ASN A 48 28.25 -13.12 16.97
N GLU A 49 27.20 -13.86 17.32
CA GLU A 49 26.34 -14.57 16.38
C GLU A 49 24.96 -13.90 16.20
N ASP A 50 24.76 -12.68 16.72
CA ASP A 50 23.50 -11.94 16.56
C ASP A 50 23.43 -11.31 15.15
N PRO A 51 22.56 -11.80 14.25
CA PRO A 51 22.42 -11.24 12.91
C PRO A 51 21.96 -9.77 12.91
N ALA A 52 21.28 -9.30 13.96
CA ALA A 52 20.85 -7.91 14.04
C ALA A 52 22.04 -6.97 14.24
N ALA A 53 22.97 -7.31 15.14
CA ALA A 53 24.19 -6.53 15.36
C ALA A 53 25.04 -6.39 14.08
N TRP A 54 25.18 -7.48 13.32
CA TRP A 54 25.88 -7.46 12.04
C TRP A 54 25.16 -6.62 10.97
N LEU A 55 23.83 -6.66 10.94
CA LEU A 55 23.05 -5.81 10.02
C LEU A 55 23.14 -4.32 10.38
N GLU A 56 23.05 -3.97 11.67
CA GLU A 56 23.22 -2.59 12.13
C GLU A 56 24.58 -2.04 11.73
N LEU A 57 25.63 -2.84 11.87
CA LEU A 57 26.96 -2.50 11.40
C LEU A 57 27.00 -2.32 9.87
N ALA A 58 26.34 -3.20 9.11
CA ALA A 58 26.27 -3.06 7.65
C ALA A 58 25.63 -1.73 7.24
N VAL A 59 24.55 -1.33 7.91
CA VAL A 59 23.87 -0.04 7.70
C VAL A 59 24.79 1.13 8.04
N ALA A 60 25.43 1.09 9.21
CA ALA A 60 26.34 2.16 9.65
C ALA A 60 27.54 2.32 8.72
N ALA A 61 28.13 1.20 8.26
CA ALA A 61 29.22 1.20 7.30
C ALA A 61 28.79 1.79 5.94
N ARG A 62 27.58 1.44 5.44
CA ARG A 62 27.03 2.03 4.22
C ARG A 62 26.84 3.54 4.36
N GLU A 63 26.30 4.00 5.47
CA GLU A 63 26.09 5.43 5.74
C GLU A 63 27.40 6.22 5.87
N ALA A 64 28.46 5.57 6.36
CA ALA A 64 29.82 6.10 6.39
C ALA A 64 30.53 6.05 5.02
N GLY A 65 29.93 5.43 4.01
CA GLY A 65 30.51 5.26 2.67
C GLY A 65 31.51 4.10 2.54
N ASP A 66 31.69 3.29 3.59
CA ASP A 66 32.55 2.11 3.56
C ASP A 66 31.78 0.88 3.03
N LEU A 67 31.58 0.87 1.71
CA LEU A 67 30.76 -0.14 1.05
C LEU A 67 31.34 -1.56 1.12
N GLU A 68 32.67 -1.68 1.21
CA GLU A 68 33.34 -2.98 1.39
C GLU A 68 32.99 -3.55 2.77
N LEU A 69 33.11 -2.75 3.82
CA LEU A 69 32.74 -3.16 5.18
C LEU A 69 31.23 -3.43 5.30
N ALA A 70 30.40 -2.63 4.63
CA ALA A 70 28.96 -2.83 4.61
C ALA A 70 28.59 -4.20 4.02
N ALA A 71 29.20 -4.59 2.90
CA ALA A 71 28.97 -5.88 2.27
C ALA A 71 29.45 -7.05 3.14
N ARG A 72 30.64 -6.93 3.75
CA ARG A 72 31.18 -7.96 4.65
C ARG A 72 30.31 -8.17 5.90
N SER A 73 29.87 -7.07 6.52
CA SER A 73 29.00 -7.12 7.70
C SER A 73 27.64 -7.73 7.36
N LEU A 74 27.09 -7.41 6.18
CA LEU A 74 25.83 -8.00 5.72
C LEU A 74 25.97 -9.52 5.48
N GLN A 75 27.08 -9.95 4.88
CA GLN A 75 27.36 -11.38 4.69
C GLN A 75 27.47 -12.11 6.04
N SER A 76 28.10 -11.51 7.05
CA SER A 76 28.11 -12.06 8.41
C SER A 76 26.68 -12.19 8.96
N ALA A 77 25.84 -11.16 8.79
CA ALA A 77 24.46 -11.21 9.24
C ALA A 77 23.69 -12.38 8.59
N GLU A 78 23.85 -12.60 7.29
CA GLU A 78 23.23 -13.73 6.58
C GLU A 78 23.74 -15.08 7.06
N ASN A 79 25.06 -15.22 7.29
CA ASN A 79 25.65 -16.43 7.84
C ASN A 79 25.10 -16.76 9.24
N HIS A 80 24.69 -15.74 9.99
CA HIS A 80 24.07 -15.85 11.31
C HIS A 80 22.52 -15.86 11.25
N GLY A 81 21.92 -16.12 10.08
CA GLY A 81 20.49 -16.38 9.96
C GLY A 81 19.62 -15.14 9.74
N LEU A 82 20.19 -14.01 9.31
CA LEU A 82 19.38 -12.88 8.84
C LEU A 82 18.45 -13.33 7.70
N THR A 83 17.18 -12.93 7.76
CA THR A 83 16.20 -13.31 6.75
C THR A 83 16.56 -12.76 5.37
N SER A 84 16.36 -13.56 4.32
CA SER A 84 16.71 -13.19 2.93
C SER A 84 16.09 -11.87 2.47
N PHE A 85 14.90 -11.55 2.96
CA PHE A 85 14.23 -10.28 2.64
C PHE A 85 14.91 -9.07 3.28
N ARG A 86 15.32 -9.16 4.55
CA ARG A 86 16.08 -8.08 5.21
C ARG A 86 17.44 -7.89 4.55
N ALA A 87 18.12 -9.00 4.24
CA ALA A 87 19.41 -8.96 3.59
C ALA A 87 19.35 -8.38 2.16
N GLY A 88 18.38 -8.82 1.34
CA GLY A 88 18.22 -8.32 -0.02
C GLY A 88 17.85 -6.84 -0.08
N LEU A 89 17.02 -6.33 0.84
CA LEU A 89 16.72 -4.89 0.90
C LEU A 89 17.98 -4.07 1.22
N GLU A 90 18.81 -4.55 2.15
CA GLU A 90 20.05 -3.87 2.47
C GLU A 90 21.06 -3.94 1.31
N ARG A 91 21.17 -5.08 0.61
CA ARG A 91 21.95 -5.18 -0.64
C ARG A 91 21.49 -4.15 -1.67
N ALA A 92 20.18 -4.02 -1.92
CA ALA A 92 19.66 -3.04 -2.86
C ALA A 92 20.06 -1.60 -2.48
N ARG A 93 20.04 -1.25 -1.19
CA ARG A 93 20.52 0.06 -0.70
C ARG A 93 22.03 0.24 -0.86
N GLN A 94 22.82 -0.81 -0.61
CA GLN A 94 24.27 -0.79 -0.81
C GLN A 94 24.62 -0.56 -2.29
N ARG A 95 23.92 -1.23 -3.20
CA ARG A 95 24.04 -1.03 -4.66
C ARG A 95 23.77 0.41 -5.06
N LEU A 96 22.69 1.02 -4.56
CA LEU A 96 22.41 2.45 -4.81
C LEU A 96 23.45 3.39 -4.21
N SER A 97 24.05 3.02 -3.07
CA SER A 97 25.14 3.81 -2.46
C SER A 97 26.44 3.70 -3.27
N ALA A 98 26.59 2.63 -4.06
CA ALA A 98 27.66 2.43 -5.04
C ALA A 98 27.36 3.02 -6.43
N ASP A 99 26.25 3.75 -6.59
CA ASP A 99 25.71 4.22 -7.89
C ASP A 99 25.38 3.08 -8.90
N ASP A 100 25.25 1.84 -8.42
CA ASP A 100 24.87 0.67 -9.21
C ASP A 100 23.34 0.51 -9.23
N ARG A 101 22.67 1.35 -10.03
CA ARG A 101 21.21 1.31 -10.21
C ARG A 101 20.71 -0.02 -10.75
N SER A 102 21.39 -0.58 -11.75
CA SER A 102 21.04 -1.87 -12.37
C SER A 102 21.10 -3.01 -11.36
N GLY A 103 22.15 -3.05 -10.53
CA GLY A 103 22.29 -4.05 -9.49
C GLY A 103 21.22 -3.88 -8.41
N ALA A 104 20.86 -2.65 -8.03
CA ALA A 104 19.77 -2.42 -7.10
C ALA A 104 18.43 -2.96 -7.60
N LEU A 105 18.11 -2.74 -8.89
CA LEU A 105 16.90 -3.29 -9.52
C LEU A 105 16.93 -4.82 -9.56
N ALA A 106 18.09 -5.43 -9.84
CA ALA A 106 18.25 -6.88 -9.83
C ALA A 106 18.02 -7.48 -8.42
N GLU A 107 18.49 -6.83 -7.35
CA GLU A 107 18.22 -7.25 -5.97
C GLU A 107 16.73 -7.14 -5.63
N LEU A 108 16.06 -6.05 -6.02
CA LEU A 108 14.61 -5.89 -5.83
C LEU A 108 13.80 -6.93 -6.63
N GLN A 109 14.23 -7.26 -7.84
CA GLN A 109 13.64 -8.32 -8.66
C GLN A 109 13.80 -9.69 -7.98
N ALA A 110 14.99 -10.01 -7.47
CA ALA A 110 15.24 -11.25 -6.75
C ALA A 110 14.41 -11.36 -5.46
N LEU A 111 14.22 -10.25 -4.73
CA LEU A 111 13.30 -10.18 -3.59
C LEU A 111 11.87 -10.52 -4.01
N PHE A 112 11.37 -9.91 -5.09
CA PHE A 112 10.05 -10.20 -5.62
C PHE A 112 9.92 -11.67 -6.01
N GLU A 113 10.85 -12.23 -6.77
CA GLU A 113 10.85 -13.65 -7.16
C GLU A 113 10.88 -14.58 -5.93
N GLY A 114 11.60 -14.19 -4.88
CA GLY A 114 11.65 -14.87 -3.60
C GLY A 114 10.39 -14.75 -2.74
N GLY A 115 9.34 -14.06 -3.20
CA GLY A 115 8.05 -13.94 -2.52
C GLY A 115 7.86 -12.66 -1.70
N PHE A 116 8.78 -11.70 -1.76
CA PHE A 116 8.60 -10.41 -1.10
C PHE A 116 7.39 -9.68 -1.69
N ASN A 117 6.47 -9.24 -0.84
CA ASN A 117 5.23 -8.56 -1.22
C ASN A 117 4.94 -7.28 -0.41
N THR A 118 5.87 -6.82 0.42
CA THR A 118 5.70 -5.59 1.21
C THR A 118 6.09 -4.36 0.39
N VAL A 119 5.30 -4.05 -0.65
CA VAL A 119 5.59 -2.95 -1.60
C VAL A 119 5.74 -1.58 -0.92
N ASP A 120 4.97 -1.33 0.15
CA ASP A 120 5.05 -0.06 0.89
C ASP A 120 6.39 0.14 1.60
N ALA A 121 7.06 -0.95 2.02
CA ALA A 121 8.39 -0.86 2.62
C ALA A 121 9.43 -0.34 1.60
N ILE A 122 9.25 -0.66 0.32
CA ILE A 122 10.11 -0.14 -0.76
C ILE A 122 9.75 1.33 -1.05
N ARG A 123 8.44 1.65 -1.18
CA ARG A 123 7.96 3.02 -1.47
C ARG A 123 8.25 4.03 -0.37
N GLN A 124 8.46 3.60 0.87
CA GLN A 124 8.79 4.50 1.98
C GLN A 124 10.30 4.61 2.20
N ASP A 125 11.09 3.77 1.52
CA ASP A 125 12.53 3.77 1.65
C ASP A 125 13.17 4.96 0.91
N ARG A 126 13.88 5.81 1.66
CA ARG A 126 14.49 7.03 1.11
C ARG A 126 15.56 6.77 0.05
N LEU A 127 16.28 5.65 0.14
CA LEU A 127 17.30 5.30 -0.85
C LEU A 127 16.65 4.63 -2.06
N LEU A 128 15.78 3.64 -1.85
CA LEU A 128 15.15 2.92 -2.97
C LEU A 128 14.27 3.84 -3.82
N ASN A 129 13.62 4.85 -3.21
CA ASN A 129 12.88 5.87 -3.94
C ASN A 129 13.72 6.74 -4.89
N ARG A 130 15.06 6.69 -4.83
CA ARG A 130 15.91 7.33 -5.86
C ARG A 130 15.81 6.65 -7.23
N LEU A 131 15.20 5.47 -7.30
CA LEU A 131 14.85 4.77 -8.53
C LEU A 131 13.52 5.27 -9.13
N SER A 132 12.78 6.15 -8.44
CA SER A 132 11.56 6.75 -8.99
C SER A 132 11.85 7.46 -10.32
N GLY A 133 11.00 7.21 -11.31
CA GLY A 133 11.17 7.66 -12.70
C GLY A 133 11.81 6.63 -13.62
N ASP A 134 12.40 5.56 -13.09
CA ASP A 134 12.87 4.42 -13.89
C ASP A 134 11.68 3.52 -14.30
N PRO A 135 11.48 3.21 -15.59
CA PRO A 135 10.36 2.38 -16.05
C PRO A 135 10.45 0.93 -15.56
N THR A 136 11.66 0.39 -15.37
CA THR A 136 11.87 -0.96 -14.82
C THR A 136 11.46 -1.01 -13.36
N TYR A 137 11.83 0.02 -12.59
CA TYR A 137 11.38 0.15 -11.20
C TYR A 137 9.86 0.25 -11.10
N ALA A 138 9.24 1.08 -11.96
CA ALA A 138 7.79 1.23 -11.99
C ALA A 138 7.07 -0.09 -12.31
N ALA A 139 7.56 -0.85 -13.31
CA ALA A 139 7.00 -2.15 -13.67
C ALA A 139 7.15 -3.19 -12.56
N LEU A 140 8.29 -3.19 -11.86
CA LEU A 140 8.54 -4.08 -10.73
C LEU A 140 7.61 -3.76 -9.56
N LEU A 141 7.47 -2.48 -9.18
CA LEU A 141 6.55 -2.07 -8.12
C LEU A 141 5.10 -2.42 -8.46
N ALA A 142 4.66 -2.25 -9.71
CA ALA A 142 3.32 -2.64 -10.15
C ALA A 142 3.12 -4.16 -10.01
N SER A 143 4.13 -4.96 -10.33
CA SER A 143 4.08 -6.43 -10.17
C SER A 143 4.04 -6.85 -8.70
N MET A 144 4.81 -6.18 -7.84
CA MET A 144 4.78 -6.39 -6.38
C MET A 144 3.42 -6.01 -5.80
N GLU A 145 2.86 -4.87 -6.21
CA GLU A 145 1.56 -4.39 -5.76
C GLU A 145 0.43 -5.33 -6.18
N ALA A 146 0.44 -5.80 -7.43
CA ALA A 146 -0.52 -6.78 -7.92
C ALA A 146 -0.50 -8.10 -7.12
N ARG A 147 0.67 -8.52 -6.65
CA ARG A 147 0.79 -9.69 -5.77
C ARG A 147 0.34 -9.41 -4.34
N ALA A 148 0.71 -8.24 -3.80
CA ALA A 148 0.37 -7.84 -2.45
C ALA A 148 -1.14 -7.66 -2.26
N PHE A 149 -1.80 -7.14 -3.30
CA PHE A 149 -3.20 -6.73 -3.27
C PHE A 149 -3.97 -7.28 -4.47
N PRO A 150 -4.14 -8.61 -4.55
CA PRO A 150 -4.66 -9.26 -5.75
C PRO A 150 -6.06 -8.81 -6.16
N CYS A 151 -6.89 -8.38 -5.21
CA CYS A 151 -8.26 -7.95 -5.49
C CYS A 151 -8.35 -6.62 -6.26
N GLU A 152 -7.38 -5.70 -6.13
CA GLU A 152 -7.40 -4.44 -6.90
C GLU A 152 -7.09 -4.69 -8.38
N HIS A 153 -6.36 -5.75 -8.68
CA HIS A 153 -5.80 -6.02 -10.01
C HIS A 153 -6.45 -7.22 -10.71
N GLY A 154 -7.21 -8.05 -10.00
CA GLY A 154 -7.90 -9.19 -10.58
C GLY A 154 -9.19 -8.79 -11.29
N GLU A 155 -9.32 -9.15 -12.57
CA GLU A 155 -10.49 -8.80 -13.42
C GLU A 155 -11.83 -9.18 -12.78
N ARG A 156 -11.95 -10.41 -12.25
CA ARG A 156 -13.18 -10.92 -11.62
C ARG A 156 -13.60 -10.15 -10.37
N PHE A 157 -12.67 -9.50 -9.66
CA PHE A 157 -13.00 -8.65 -8.51
C PHE A 157 -13.65 -7.32 -8.93
N GLN A 158 -13.60 -6.99 -10.22
CA GLN A 158 -14.18 -5.77 -10.78
C GLN A 158 -15.55 -6.00 -11.43
N ASP A 159 -16.01 -7.26 -11.58
CA ASP A 159 -17.27 -7.62 -12.26
C ASP A 159 -18.48 -6.84 -11.75
N PHE A 160 -18.51 -6.49 -10.45
CA PHE A 160 -19.65 -5.82 -9.81
C PHE A 160 -19.47 -4.30 -9.66
N ASN A 161 -18.38 -3.72 -10.20
CA ASN A 161 -18.04 -2.30 -10.02
C ASN A 161 -19.05 -1.34 -10.64
N PHE A 162 -19.87 -1.78 -11.61
CA PHE A 162 -20.93 -0.97 -12.19
C PHE A 162 -21.97 -0.50 -11.16
N TRP A 163 -22.07 -1.19 -10.01
CA TRP A 163 -22.97 -0.86 -8.92
C TRP A 163 -22.38 0.09 -7.85
N LEU A 164 -21.09 0.39 -7.93
CA LEU A 164 -20.44 1.35 -7.03
C LEU A 164 -21.02 2.76 -7.19
N GLY A 165 -21.30 3.43 -6.08
CA GLY A 165 -21.78 4.81 -6.05
C GLY A 165 -22.69 5.13 -4.86
N ASN A 166 -23.15 6.38 -4.84
CA ASN A 166 -24.26 6.81 -4.00
C ASN A 166 -25.50 6.94 -4.89
N TRP A 167 -26.62 6.40 -4.43
CA TRP A 167 -27.79 6.15 -5.27
C TRP A 167 -29.06 6.64 -4.61
N ASP A 168 -29.91 7.30 -5.40
CA ASP A 168 -31.33 7.45 -5.11
C ASP A 168 -32.09 6.30 -5.77
N VAL A 169 -32.89 5.59 -5.00
CA VAL A 169 -33.59 4.39 -5.47
C VAL A 169 -35.08 4.68 -5.59
N ARG A 170 -35.63 4.35 -6.76
CA ARG A 170 -37.07 4.49 -7.05
C ARG A 170 -37.67 3.17 -7.50
N LEU A 171 -38.94 2.96 -7.19
CA LEU A 171 -39.72 1.82 -7.69
C LEU A 171 -40.10 2.04 -9.17
N ALA A 172 -40.63 1.01 -9.82
CA ALA A 172 -41.05 1.07 -11.23
C ALA A 172 -42.07 2.18 -11.53
N ASN A 173 -42.90 2.55 -10.54
CA ASN A 173 -43.88 3.64 -10.66
C ASN A 173 -43.30 5.04 -10.35
N GLY A 174 -41.98 5.15 -10.11
CA GLY A 174 -41.29 6.42 -9.82
C GLY A 174 -41.27 6.81 -8.34
N THR A 175 -41.99 6.10 -7.46
CA THR A 175 -41.99 6.34 -6.02
C THR A 175 -40.59 6.21 -5.45
N PHE A 176 -40.18 7.18 -4.62
CA PHE A 176 -38.89 7.14 -3.93
C PHE A 176 -38.90 6.05 -2.85
N ALA A 177 -37.96 5.12 -2.94
CA ALA A 177 -37.84 3.98 -2.04
C ALA A 177 -36.79 4.21 -0.94
N GLY A 178 -35.77 5.04 -1.20
CA GLY A 178 -34.69 5.30 -0.25
C GLY A 178 -33.37 5.62 -0.95
N THR A 179 -32.29 5.61 -0.18
CA THR A 179 -30.93 5.84 -0.66
C THR A 179 -30.05 4.63 -0.40
N ASN A 180 -29.12 4.37 -1.31
CA ASN A 180 -28.13 3.31 -1.15
C ASN A 180 -26.71 3.81 -1.39
N ARG A 181 -25.78 3.47 -0.50
CA ARG A 181 -24.35 3.74 -0.68
C ARG A 181 -23.61 2.43 -0.86
N VAL A 182 -22.98 2.26 -2.01
CA VAL A 182 -22.17 1.08 -2.36
C VAL A 182 -20.74 1.51 -2.59
N ARG A 183 -19.81 1.03 -1.76
CA ARG A 183 -18.40 1.42 -1.80
C ARG A 183 -17.49 0.20 -1.85
N SER A 184 -16.37 0.34 -2.54
CA SER A 184 -15.26 -0.59 -2.41
C SER A 184 -14.57 -0.42 -1.06
N ALA A 185 -14.15 -1.52 -0.45
CA ALA A 185 -13.45 -1.63 0.82
C ALA A 185 -12.38 -2.72 0.73
N GLU A 186 -11.49 -2.77 1.73
CA GLU A 186 -10.39 -3.75 1.81
C GLU A 186 -9.60 -3.87 0.49
N ARG A 187 -9.26 -2.73 -0.11
CA ARG A 187 -8.50 -2.66 -1.37
C ARG A 187 -9.14 -3.53 -2.47
N GLY A 188 -10.43 -3.34 -2.71
CA GLY A 188 -11.16 -4.04 -3.77
C GLY A 188 -11.67 -5.45 -3.42
N CYS A 189 -11.26 -6.04 -2.30
CA CYS A 189 -11.71 -7.39 -1.95
C CYS A 189 -13.19 -7.46 -1.53
N VAL A 190 -13.76 -6.34 -1.09
CA VAL A 190 -15.13 -6.28 -0.58
C VAL A 190 -15.85 -5.05 -1.13
N LEU A 191 -17.13 -5.21 -1.47
CA LEU A 191 -18.06 -4.10 -1.64
C LEU A 191 -19.03 -4.06 -0.45
N LEU A 192 -19.13 -2.89 0.17
CA LEU A 192 -20.02 -2.63 1.29
C LEU A 192 -21.21 -1.80 0.81
N GLU A 193 -22.40 -2.32 1.07
CA GLU A 193 -23.69 -1.66 0.81
C GLU A 193 -24.27 -1.13 2.12
N GLU A 194 -24.79 0.08 2.08
CA GLU A 194 -25.53 0.72 3.17
C GLU A 194 -26.83 1.33 2.64
N TRP A 195 -27.94 0.69 2.98
CA TRP A 195 -29.29 1.06 2.59
C TRP A 195 -30.00 1.86 3.68
N THR A 196 -30.71 2.91 3.27
CA THR A 196 -31.65 3.66 4.12
C THR A 196 -32.99 3.80 3.40
N SER A 197 -34.04 3.23 3.99
CA SER A 197 -35.39 3.28 3.42
C SER A 197 -36.05 4.65 3.61
N ALA A 198 -36.83 5.09 2.63
CA ALA A 198 -37.65 6.30 2.71
C ALA A 198 -38.73 6.21 3.80
N THR A 199 -39.18 5.01 4.15
CA THR A 199 -40.19 4.77 5.20
C THR A 199 -39.58 4.45 6.56
N GLY A 200 -38.26 4.58 6.71
CA GLY A 200 -37.52 4.17 7.90
C GLY A 200 -37.04 2.72 7.84
N GLY A 201 -36.01 2.42 8.65
CA GLY A 201 -35.26 1.17 8.61
C GLY A 201 -34.00 1.26 7.73
N THR A 202 -33.01 0.47 8.08
CA THR A 202 -31.69 0.44 7.42
C THR A 202 -31.28 -0.99 7.14
N GLY A 203 -30.44 -1.21 6.13
CA GLY A 203 -29.87 -2.52 5.82
C GLY A 203 -28.43 -2.39 5.34
N ARG A 204 -27.69 -3.49 5.39
CA ARG A 204 -26.31 -3.56 4.92
C ARG A 204 -26.02 -4.89 4.27
N SER A 205 -25.19 -4.88 3.24
CA SER A 205 -24.56 -6.11 2.74
C SER A 205 -23.05 -6.01 2.62
N ILE A 206 -22.43 -7.18 2.73
CA ILE A 206 -21.06 -7.44 2.33
C ILE A 206 -21.14 -8.25 1.03
N ASN A 207 -20.44 -7.79 0.00
CA ASN A 207 -20.37 -8.44 -1.30
C ASN A 207 -18.90 -8.69 -1.63
N TYR A 208 -18.55 -9.89 -2.07
CA TYR A 208 -17.16 -10.21 -2.40
C TYR A 208 -17.09 -11.32 -3.45
N PHE A 209 -15.99 -11.35 -4.18
CA PHE A 209 -15.67 -12.48 -5.04
C PHE A 209 -14.94 -13.55 -4.24
N ASP A 210 -15.56 -14.71 -4.07
CA ASP A 210 -14.95 -15.88 -3.47
C ASP A 210 -14.12 -16.61 -4.54
N ALA A 211 -12.81 -16.35 -4.54
CA ALA A 211 -11.88 -16.94 -5.49
C ALA A 211 -11.79 -18.48 -5.40
N ALA A 212 -12.16 -19.09 -4.27
CA ALA A 212 -12.11 -20.54 -4.11
C ALA A 212 -13.26 -21.23 -4.84
N SER A 213 -14.47 -20.64 -4.80
CA SER A 213 -15.63 -21.15 -5.53
C SER A 213 -15.77 -20.55 -6.94
N GLY A 214 -15.10 -19.42 -7.21
CA GLY A 214 -15.23 -18.70 -8.49
C GLY A 214 -16.54 -17.93 -8.62
N GLU A 215 -17.18 -17.62 -7.49
CA GLU A 215 -18.51 -16.99 -7.41
C GLU A 215 -18.47 -15.67 -6.64
N TRP A 216 -19.32 -14.73 -7.05
CA TRP A 216 -19.67 -13.60 -6.20
C TRP A 216 -20.64 -14.04 -5.11
N VAL A 217 -20.45 -13.49 -3.91
CA VAL A 217 -21.26 -13.76 -2.73
C VAL A 217 -21.81 -12.45 -2.21
N GLN A 218 -23.08 -12.45 -1.80
CA GLN A 218 -23.70 -11.37 -1.04
C GLN A 218 -24.28 -11.93 0.25
N VAL A 219 -23.97 -11.25 1.36
CA VAL A 219 -24.57 -11.48 2.68
C VAL A 219 -25.21 -10.17 3.15
N TRP A 220 -26.53 -10.15 3.27
CA TRP A 220 -27.32 -8.98 3.64
C TRP A 220 -28.06 -9.19 4.96
N ASN A 221 -28.16 -8.13 5.76
CA ASN A 221 -29.02 -8.06 6.93
C ASN A 221 -29.68 -6.67 7.01
N ASP A 222 -30.95 -6.63 7.42
CA ASP A 222 -31.66 -5.37 7.64
C ASP A 222 -32.38 -5.27 8.99
N ALA A 223 -32.77 -4.05 9.34
CA ALA A 223 -33.48 -3.69 10.56
C ALA A 223 -34.88 -4.33 10.66
N GLY A 224 -35.45 -4.80 9.54
CA GLY A 224 -36.70 -5.56 9.52
C GLY A 224 -36.51 -7.04 9.86
N GLY A 225 -35.27 -7.51 9.99
CA GLY A 225 -34.93 -8.89 10.31
C GLY A 225 -34.90 -9.83 9.11
N SER A 226 -34.77 -9.29 7.89
CA SER A 226 -34.49 -10.14 6.71
C SER A 226 -32.98 -10.39 6.62
N GLN A 227 -32.62 -11.65 6.39
CA GLN A 227 -31.24 -12.09 6.21
C GLN A 227 -31.13 -12.81 4.87
N ILE A 228 -30.27 -12.34 3.98
CA ILE A 228 -30.11 -12.92 2.64
C ILE A 228 -28.69 -13.43 2.48
N SER A 229 -28.56 -14.65 1.95
CA SER A 229 -27.28 -15.26 1.59
C SER A 229 -27.40 -15.87 0.20
N ILE A 230 -26.73 -15.25 -0.77
CA ILE A 230 -26.84 -15.59 -2.19
C ILE A 230 -25.48 -15.54 -2.88
N ARG A 231 -25.31 -16.36 -3.92
CA ARG A 231 -24.07 -16.50 -4.68
C ARG A 231 -24.32 -16.72 -6.17
N GLY A 232 -23.32 -16.45 -7.00
CA GLY A 232 -23.39 -16.64 -8.45
C GLY A 232 -22.32 -15.84 -9.18
N GLY A 233 -22.70 -15.11 -10.24
CA GLY A 233 -21.70 -14.37 -11.02
C GLY A 233 -22.29 -13.48 -12.10
N LEU A 234 -21.39 -12.80 -12.82
CA LEU A 234 -21.74 -11.93 -13.92
C LEU A 234 -22.22 -12.76 -15.13
N THR A 235 -23.32 -12.33 -15.72
CA THR A 235 -23.92 -12.89 -16.94
C THR A 235 -24.14 -11.78 -17.96
N GLU A 236 -24.52 -12.12 -19.19
CA GLU A 236 -24.90 -11.12 -20.21
C GLU A 236 -25.99 -10.15 -19.75
N SER A 237 -26.86 -10.60 -18.84
CA SER A 237 -27.97 -9.81 -18.30
C SER A 237 -27.65 -9.05 -17.00
N GLY A 238 -26.41 -9.18 -16.50
CA GLY A 238 -25.96 -8.58 -15.24
C GLY A 238 -25.52 -9.60 -14.20
N MET A 239 -25.22 -9.12 -12.98
CA MET A 239 -24.81 -9.95 -11.85
C MET A 239 -26.02 -10.75 -11.36
N ARG A 240 -25.99 -12.09 -11.46
CA ARG A 240 -27.07 -12.97 -11.02
C ARG A 240 -26.61 -13.81 -9.84
N LEU A 241 -27.31 -13.67 -8.73
CA LEU A 241 -27.03 -14.41 -7.49
C LEU A 241 -28.29 -15.17 -7.04
N SER A 242 -28.12 -16.33 -6.43
CA SER A 242 -29.19 -17.18 -5.91
C SER A 242 -28.79 -17.87 -4.62
N GLY A 243 -29.77 -18.23 -3.81
CA GLY A 243 -29.55 -18.77 -2.47
C GLY A 243 -30.84 -18.69 -1.67
N GLN A 244 -30.79 -18.10 -0.48
CA GLN A 244 -31.92 -18.10 0.46
C GLN A 244 -32.12 -16.73 1.12
N ILE A 245 -33.36 -16.49 1.52
CA ILE A 245 -33.76 -15.45 2.47
C ILE A 245 -34.30 -16.11 3.73
N HIS A 246 -33.94 -15.59 4.90
CA HIS A 246 -34.46 -15.99 6.20
C HIS A 246 -35.08 -14.78 6.90
N TYR A 247 -36.23 -15.00 7.53
CA TYR A 247 -36.94 -13.98 8.29
C TYR A 247 -36.89 -14.28 9.78
N VAL A 248 -36.20 -13.43 10.55
CA VAL A 248 -36.01 -13.62 12.00
C VAL A 248 -37.35 -13.64 12.75
N SER A 249 -38.31 -12.83 12.32
CA SER A 249 -39.60 -12.67 12.99
C SER A 249 -40.51 -13.90 12.90
N SER A 250 -40.46 -14.63 11.77
CA SER A 250 -41.32 -15.79 11.52
C SER A 250 -40.58 -17.12 11.55
N GLY A 251 -39.25 -17.10 11.51
CA GLY A 251 -38.41 -18.29 11.35
C GLY A 251 -38.46 -18.91 9.95
N LEU A 252 -39.15 -18.28 9.00
CA LEU A 252 -39.30 -18.79 7.63
C LEU A 252 -37.99 -18.62 6.84
N THR A 253 -37.60 -19.68 6.12
CA THR A 253 -36.54 -19.63 5.10
C THR A 253 -37.13 -20.02 3.74
N ALA A 254 -36.76 -19.28 2.70
CA ALA A 254 -37.22 -19.55 1.34
C ALA A 254 -36.11 -19.34 0.30
N PRO A 255 -36.14 -20.06 -0.85
CA PRO A 255 -35.26 -19.77 -1.97
C PRO A 255 -35.42 -18.33 -2.44
N PHE A 256 -34.28 -17.71 -2.74
CA PHE A 256 -34.18 -16.31 -3.10
C PHE A 256 -33.20 -16.12 -4.24
N ARG A 257 -33.50 -15.20 -5.15
CA ARG A 257 -32.59 -14.85 -6.24
C ARG A 257 -32.65 -13.36 -6.54
N GLY A 258 -31.54 -12.83 -7.04
CA GLY A 258 -31.42 -11.44 -7.42
C GLY A 258 -30.63 -11.24 -8.70
N VAL A 259 -30.98 -10.19 -9.42
CA VAL A 259 -30.20 -9.70 -10.57
C VAL A 259 -29.96 -8.20 -10.46
N TRP A 260 -28.72 -7.79 -10.72
CA TRP A 260 -28.32 -6.40 -10.89
C TRP A 260 -27.93 -6.17 -12.34
N THR A 261 -28.69 -5.33 -13.03
CA THR A 261 -28.51 -5.05 -14.45
C THR A 261 -28.08 -3.59 -14.63
N PRO A 262 -26.88 -3.31 -15.18
CA PRO A 262 -26.54 -1.96 -15.62
C PRO A 262 -27.43 -1.56 -16.80
N LEU A 263 -27.98 -0.35 -16.75
CA LEU A 263 -28.85 0.20 -17.78
C LEU A 263 -28.10 1.19 -18.68
N PRO A 264 -28.53 1.38 -19.95
CA PRO A 264 -27.86 2.28 -20.90
C PRO A 264 -27.77 3.75 -20.46
N ASP A 265 -28.68 4.19 -19.59
CA ASP A 265 -28.73 5.54 -19.05
C ASP A 265 -27.87 5.73 -17.79
N GLY A 266 -27.04 4.74 -17.44
CA GLY A 266 -26.16 4.78 -16.28
C GLY A 266 -26.83 4.40 -14.95
N ARG A 267 -28.13 4.07 -14.97
CA ARG A 267 -28.82 3.50 -13.81
C ARG A 267 -28.45 2.03 -13.60
N VAL A 268 -28.79 1.51 -12.42
CA VAL A 268 -28.78 0.07 -12.14
C VAL A 268 -30.18 -0.39 -11.76
N ARG A 269 -30.65 -1.48 -12.36
CA ARG A 269 -31.88 -2.17 -11.93
C ARG A 269 -31.50 -3.31 -11.00
N GLN A 270 -32.04 -3.30 -9.79
CA GLN A 270 -32.00 -4.44 -8.86
C GLN A 270 -33.38 -5.09 -8.85
N PHE A 271 -33.41 -6.39 -9.10
CA PHE A 271 -34.65 -7.16 -9.09
C PHE A 271 -34.48 -8.45 -8.30
N PHE A 272 -35.26 -8.59 -7.23
CA PHE A 272 -35.26 -9.71 -6.31
C PHE A 272 -36.56 -10.48 -6.38
N GLU A 273 -36.44 -11.80 -6.31
CA GLU A 273 -37.56 -12.72 -6.29
C GLU A 273 -37.37 -13.74 -5.16
N GLN A 274 -38.48 -14.07 -4.52
CA GLN A 274 -38.57 -15.16 -3.56
C GLN A 274 -39.43 -16.27 -4.16
N ALA A 275 -39.10 -17.53 -3.86
CA ALA A 275 -39.99 -18.64 -4.23
C ALA A 275 -41.38 -18.46 -3.61
N SER A 276 -42.41 -18.74 -4.40
CA SER A 276 -43.80 -18.67 -3.98
C SER A 276 -44.10 -19.71 -2.89
N ALA A 277 -45.07 -19.42 -2.01
CA ALA A 277 -45.39 -20.29 -0.87
C ALA A 277 -45.89 -21.70 -1.26
N ASP A 278 -46.44 -21.84 -2.47
CA ASP A 278 -46.85 -23.13 -3.05
C ASP A 278 -45.68 -23.91 -3.69
N GLY A 279 -44.48 -23.31 -3.74
CA GLY A 279 -43.27 -23.89 -4.33
C GLY A 279 -43.26 -23.97 -5.86
N THR A 280 -44.26 -23.40 -6.55
CA THR A 280 -44.43 -23.61 -8.01
C THR A 280 -43.86 -22.48 -8.86
N GLY A 281 -43.43 -21.37 -8.24
CA GLY A 281 -42.98 -20.19 -8.97
C GLY A 281 -42.11 -19.24 -8.15
N TRP A 282 -41.92 -18.05 -8.73
CA TRP A 282 -41.18 -16.95 -8.15
C TRP A 282 -42.08 -15.73 -8.07
N THR A 283 -42.06 -15.05 -6.93
CA THR A 283 -42.81 -13.82 -6.70
C THR A 283 -41.82 -12.66 -6.56
N PRO A 284 -42.07 -11.50 -7.22
CA PRO A 284 -41.29 -10.30 -7.00
C PRO A 284 -41.25 -9.93 -5.52
N TRP A 285 -40.04 -9.78 -4.97
CA TRP A 285 -39.81 -9.34 -3.60
C TRP A 285 -39.44 -7.86 -3.57
N PHE A 286 -38.58 -7.42 -4.49
CA PHE A 286 -38.21 -6.02 -4.65
C PHE A 286 -37.81 -5.72 -6.09
N GLU A 287 -38.17 -4.53 -6.57
CA GLU A 287 -37.66 -3.98 -7.82
C GLU A 287 -37.32 -2.50 -7.62
N GLY A 288 -36.05 -2.16 -7.77
CA GLY A 288 -35.53 -0.81 -7.58
C GLY A 288 -34.66 -0.34 -8.75
N PHE A 289 -34.80 0.94 -9.10
CA PHE A 289 -34.01 1.62 -10.11
C PHE A 289 -33.13 2.67 -9.44
N TYR A 290 -31.83 2.47 -9.53
CA TYR A 290 -30.79 3.23 -8.86
C TYR A 290 -30.31 4.32 -9.79
N SER A 291 -30.52 5.58 -9.42
CA SER A 291 -30.02 6.76 -10.14
C SER A 291 -28.88 7.38 -9.33
N ARG A 292 -27.77 7.73 -9.98
CA ARG A 292 -26.63 8.32 -9.28
C ARG A 292 -27.07 9.63 -8.64
N GLN A 293 -26.68 9.83 -7.38
CA GLN A 293 -26.77 11.14 -6.77
C GLN A 293 -25.79 12.08 -7.47
N GLU A 294 -26.23 13.30 -7.75
CA GLU A 294 -25.32 14.34 -8.24
C GLU A 294 -24.25 14.59 -7.17
N SER A 295 -23.00 14.63 -7.59
CA SER A 295 -21.90 15.06 -6.72
C SER A 295 -22.16 16.52 -6.33
N GLN A 296 -22.47 16.75 -5.05
CA GLN A 296 -22.45 18.09 -4.46
C GLN A 296 -21.03 18.65 -4.45
#